data_AF-A0A9R1ANB1-F1
#
_entry.id   AF-A0A9R1ANB1-F1
#
_cell.length_a   1.000
_cell.length_b   1.000
_cell.length_c   1.000
_cell.angle_alpha   90.00
_cell.angle_beta   90.00
_cell.angle_gamma   90.00
#
_symmetry.space_group_name_H-M   'P 1'
#
loop_
_entity.id
_entity.type
_entity.pdbx_description
1 polymer ?
#
loop_
_entity_poly.entity_id
_entity_poly.type
_entity_poly.pdbx_seq_one_letter_code
_entity_poly.pdbx_strand_id
1 'polypeptide(L)'
;MAAATTLHHRRRSILQLALLLLAASPAAMLATGGACESEEFPAGRSYATCADLPTLGASLHWTYDAAASSLSLAFAAKPPGAIGAGWVAWGVNPTGDGMKGAQTLLAFKSSGAYVVNTYNLTGYRPLSAASTPITFEATELAADEGAHGKVRLYGTLQLPKGMEAVNHIWQVGSTVANGVPAKHAFAQENLEAKGSLVLTGAGATEAAPAPVFISHDYLD
;
A
#
# COMPACT_ATOMS: atom_id res chain seq x y z
N MET A 1 48.91 -56.47 -16.74
CA MET A 1 50.32 -56.06 -16.96
C MET A 1 50.42 -55.58 -18.40
N ALA A 2 50.72 -54.35 -18.80
CA ALA A 2 51.11 -53.08 -18.19
C ALA A 2 50.47 -51.98 -19.08
N ALA A 3 49.65 -51.08 -18.54
CA ALA A 3 50.00 -49.76 -17.99
C ALA A 3 50.48 -48.72 -19.03
N ALA A 4 49.67 -47.65 -19.11
CA ALA A 4 49.69 -46.47 -19.98
C ALA A 4 50.99 -45.65 -19.96
N THR A 5 51.18 -44.78 -20.97
CA THR A 5 51.15 -43.32 -20.78
C THR A 5 51.24 -42.52 -22.08
N THR A 6 50.16 -41.78 -22.34
CA THR A 6 50.09 -40.36 -22.72
C THR A 6 51.07 -39.79 -23.75
N LEU A 7 50.52 -39.51 -24.94
CA LEU A 7 51.11 -38.76 -26.03
C LEU A 7 51.04 -37.24 -25.76
N HIS A 8 52.21 -36.59 -25.72
CA HIS A 8 52.37 -35.15 -25.85
C HIS A 8 51.97 -34.67 -27.25
N HIS A 9 50.96 -33.80 -27.40
CA HIS A 9 51.03 -32.66 -28.33
C HIS A 9 49.80 -31.73 -28.26
N ARG A 10 49.98 -30.52 -27.73
CA ARG A 10 49.90 -29.25 -28.49
C ARG A 10 49.60 -28.08 -27.55
N ARG A 11 50.62 -27.26 -27.42
CA ARG A 11 50.55 -25.86 -26.98
C ARG A 11 49.74 -25.04 -28.00
N ARG A 12 49.20 -23.91 -27.51
CA ARG A 12 48.70 -22.74 -28.24
C ARG A 12 47.31 -22.87 -28.87
N SER A 13 46.31 -22.31 -28.19
CA SER A 13 45.32 -21.43 -28.82
C SER A 13 44.56 -20.61 -27.79
N ILE A 14 44.69 -19.30 -27.94
CA ILE A 14 43.68 -18.27 -27.65
C ILE A 14 43.60 -17.81 -26.19
N LEU A 15 44.65 -17.08 -25.84
CA LEU A 15 44.64 -15.96 -24.91
C LEU A 15 43.76 -14.82 -25.48
N GLN A 16 42.43 -14.96 -25.56
CA GLN A 16 41.51 -13.85 -25.90
C GLN A 16 40.11 -14.06 -25.29
N LEU A 17 39.96 -13.78 -24.00
CA LEU A 17 38.67 -13.32 -23.47
C LEU A 17 38.87 -12.46 -22.22
N ALA A 18 39.80 -11.50 -22.30
CA ALA A 18 39.89 -10.40 -21.36
C ALA A 18 39.46 -9.12 -22.08
N LEU A 19 38.65 -8.32 -21.39
CA LEU A 19 38.30 -6.93 -21.71
C LEU A 19 37.11 -6.68 -22.66
N LEU A 20 35.91 -7.01 -22.18
CA LEU A 20 34.68 -6.26 -22.49
C LEU A 20 34.14 -5.66 -21.18
N LEU A 21 34.91 -4.73 -20.63
CA LEU A 21 34.53 -3.82 -19.54
C LEU A 21 34.75 -2.41 -20.07
N LEU A 22 33.70 -1.76 -20.59
CA LEU A 22 33.41 -0.32 -20.47
C LEU A 22 32.26 0.08 -21.40
N ALA A 23 31.04 0.04 -20.86
CA ALA A 23 29.97 1.01 -21.13
C ALA A 23 28.76 0.66 -20.23
N ALA A 24 28.97 0.61 -18.91
CA ALA A 24 27.86 0.78 -17.99
C ALA A 24 27.57 2.28 -17.94
N SER A 25 26.80 2.77 -18.91
CA SER A 25 26.18 4.09 -18.81
C SER A 25 25.38 4.11 -17.51
N PRO A 26 25.46 5.16 -16.66
CA PRO A 26 24.44 5.34 -15.66
C PRO A 26 23.15 5.55 -16.44
N ALA A 27 22.26 4.56 -16.42
CA ALA A 27 20.87 4.83 -16.70
C ALA A 27 20.48 5.89 -15.67
N ALA A 28 20.41 7.16 -16.09
CA ALA A 28 19.65 8.14 -15.37
C ALA A 28 18.26 7.53 -15.25
N MET A 29 17.92 7.08 -14.06
CA MET A 29 16.56 6.64 -13.77
C MET A 29 15.71 7.87 -13.99
N LEU A 30 15.07 7.94 -15.15
CA LEU A 30 13.91 8.79 -15.32
C LEU A 30 12.95 8.31 -14.24
N ALA A 31 12.71 9.13 -13.22
CA ALA A 31 11.54 8.98 -12.39
C ALA A 31 10.36 9.07 -13.37
N THR A 32 9.81 7.91 -13.73
CA THR A 32 8.48 7.86 -14.32
C THR A 32 7.59 8.44 -13.24
N GLY A 33 7.12 9.68 -13.41
CA GLY A 33 6.14 10.26 -12.51
C GLY A 33 5.05 9.21 -12.28
N GLY A 34 4.94 8.75 -11.03
CA GLY A 34 4.11 7.60 -10.69
C GLY A 34 2.65 7.85 -11.03
N ALA A 35 1.83 6.79 -11.07
CA ALA A 35 0.38 6.95 -11.28
C ALA A 35 -0.24 7.86 -10.21
N CYS A 36 0.34 7.90 -9.00
CA CYS A 36 -0.05 8.83 -7.95
C CYS A 36 0.14 10.31 -8.33
N GLU A 37 1.23 10.70 -8.99
CA GLU A 37 1.46 12.12 -9.33
C GLU A 37 0.44 12.65 -10.35
N SER A 38 -0.14 11.76 -11.15
CA SER A 38 -1.19 12.11 -12.13
C SER A 38 -2.60 12.23 -11.55
N GLU A 39 -2.81 11.93 -10.26
CA GLU A 39 -4.14 11.97 -9.66
C GLU A 39 -4.57 13.41 -9.36
N GLU A 40 -5.62 13.89 -10.06
CA GLU A 40 -6.14 15.26 -9.90
C GLU A 40 -7.28 15.33 -8.90
N PHE A 41 -7.08 15.96 -7.74
CA PHE A 41 -8.11 16.08 -6.72
C PHE A 41 -9.07 17.27 -6.94
N PRO A 42 -10.28 17.23 -6.35
CA PRO A 42 -11.18 18.37 -6.34
C PRO A 42 -10.53 19.62 -5.73
N ALA A 43 -11.02 20.79 -6.12
CA ALA A 43 -10.52 22.07 -5.62
C ALA A 43 -10.46 22.10 -4.08
N GLY A 44 -9.33 22.59 -3.54
CA GLY A 44 -9.09 22.66 -2.10
C GLY A 44 -8.47 21.41 -1.48
N ARG A 45 -8.18 20.36 -2.26
CA ARG A 45 -7.45 19.17 -1.80
C ARG A 45 -6.09 19.06 -2.47
N SER A 46 -5.03 19.13 -1.68
CA SER A 46 -3.65 18.96 -2.12
C SER A 46 -2.83 18.29 -1.04
N TYR A 47 -1.90 17.43 -1.42
CA TYR A 47 -1.08 16.64 -0.50
C TYR A 47 0.39 16.81 -0.83
N ALA A 48 1.24 16.83 0.20
CA ALA A 48 2.67 17.08 0.07
C ALA A 48 3.45 15.85 -0.45
N THR A 49 2.89 14.65 -0.27
CA THR A 49 3.55 13.39 -0.59
C THR A 49 2.57 12.44 -1.26
N CYS A 50 3.06 11.61 -2.18
CA CYS A 50 2.29 10.51 -2.74
C CYS A 50 3.16 9.27 -2.97
N ALA A 51 2.50 8.11 -2.98
CA ALA A 51 3.08 6.84 -3.35
C ALA A 51 2.03 5.96 -4.04
N ASP A 52 2.46 5.21 -5.06
CA ASP A 52 1.72 4.05 -5.54
C ASP A 52 1.94 2.89 -4.56
N LEU A 53 0.87 2.29 -4.06
CA LEU A 53 0.95 1.17 -3.14
C LEU A 53 1.25 -0.12 -3.91
N PRO A 54 1.97 -1.10 -3.31
CA PRO A 54 2.47 -2.27 -4.04
C PRO A 54 1.38 -3.17 -4.65
N THR A 55 0.15 -3.12 -4.15
CA THR A 55 -0.93 -4.03 -4.55
C THR A 55 -2.26 -3.32 -4.74
N LEU A 56 -3.20 -4.01 -5.41
CA LEU A 56 -4.59 -3.57 -5.64
C LEU A 56 -4.74 -2.30 -6.52
N GLY A 57 -3.68 -1.91 -7.24
CA GLY A 57 -3.69 -0.71 -8.09
C GLY A 57 -4.06 0.55 -7.32
N ALA A 58 -3.64 0.60 -6.05
CA ALA A 58 -3.99 1.66 -5.12
C ALA A 58 -2.88 2.72 -5.04
N SER A 59 -3.26 3.95 -4.72
CA SER A 59 -2.33 5.03 -4.41
C SER A 59 -2.75 5.75 -3.14
N LEU A 60 -1.75 6.30 -2.45
CA LEU A 60 -1.93 7.09 -1.25
C LEU A 60 -1.24 8.45 -1.44
N HIS A 61 -1.96 9.51 -1.08
CA HIS A 61 -1.46 10.86 -1.00
C HIS A 61 -1.67 11.36 0.43
N TRP A 62 -0.69 12.06 1.00
CA TRP A 62 -0.83 12.56 2.34
C TRP A 62 0.01 13.81 2.62
N THR A 63 -0.39 14.51 3.68
CA THR A 63 0.36 15.58 4.34
C THR A 63 0.27 15.32 5.83
N TYR A 64 1.42 15.31 6.50
CA TYR A 64 1.48 15.22 7.95
C TYR A 64 1.97 16.54 8.56
N ASP A 65 1.17 17.10 9.46
CA ASP A 65 1.56 18.22 10.32
C ASP A 65 2.01 17.65 11.67
N ALA A 66 3.31 17.62 11.91
CA ALA A 66 3.88 17.09 13.16
C ALA A 66 3.51 17.94 14.39
N ALA A 67 3.37 19.25 14.24
CA ALA A 67 3.04 20.16 15.33
C ALA A 67 1.58 19.97 15.79
N ALA A 68 0.67 19.80 14.83
CA ALA A 68 -0.72 19.44 15.09
C ALA A 68 -0.93 17.93 15.32
N SER A 69 0.07 17.10 15.01
CA SER A 69 -0.03 15.63 14.98
C SER A 69 -1.21 15.13 14.10
N SER A 70 -1.38 15.78 12.95
CA SER A 70 -2.53 15.58 12.07
C SER A 70 -2.09 15.02 10.72
N LEU A 71 -2.69 13.90 10.31
CA LEU A 71 -2.45 13.23 9.04
C LEU A 71 -3.65 13.44 8.11
N SER A 72 -3.50 14.28 7.10
CA SER A 72 -4.49 14.44 6.04
C SER A 72 -4.13 13.55 4.85
N LEU A 73 -5.09 12.82 4.29
CA LEU A 73 -4.83 11.86 3.23
C LEU A 73 -5.92 11.79 2.14
N ALA A 74 -5.51 11.32 0.97
CA ALA A 74 -6.37 10.75 -0.05
C ALA A 74 -5.88 9.34 -0.40
N PHE A 75 -6.78 8.36 -0.32
CA PHE A 75 -6.56 7.02 -0.83
C PHE A 75 -7.38 6.83 -2.11
N ALA A 76 -6.79 6.25 -3.15
CA ALA A 76 -7.48 5.98 -4.40
C ALA A 76 -7.25 4.54 -4.86
N ALA A 77 -8.32 3.80 -5.16
CA ALA A 77 -8.24 2.47 -5.75
C ALA A 77 -9.50 2.16 -6.56
N LYS A 78 -9.44 1.19 -7.47
CA LYS A 78 -10.60 0.73 -8.24
C LYS A 78 -11.26 -0.47 -7.53
N PRO A 79 -12.49 -0.36 -7.00
CA PRO A 79 -13.21 -1.54 -6.53
C PRO A 79 -13.41 -2.55 -7.66
N PRO A 80 -13.30 -3.86 -7.38
CA PRO A 80 -13.65 -4.88 -8.36
C PRO A 80 -15.15 -4.87 -8.65
N GLY A 81 -15.53 -5.30 -9.87
CA GLY A 81 -16.93 -5.41 -10.26
C GLY A 81 -17.50 -4.15 -10.91
N ALA A 82 -18.83 -3.99 -10.83
CA ALA A 82 -19.53 -2.88 -11.46
C ALA A 82 -19.25 -1.54 -10.75
N ILE A 83 -19.16 -0.46 -11.52
CA ILE A 83 -18.91 0.89 -11.00
C ILE A 83 -19.99 1.25 -9.97
N GLY A 84 -19.54 1.72 -8.80
CA GLY A 84 -20.42 2.12 -7.70
C GLY A 84 -21.01 0.98 -6.88
N ALA A 85 -20.73 -0.29 -7.18
CA ALA A 85 -21.21 -1.43 -6.38
C ALA A 85 -20.27 -1.79 -5.22
N GLY A 86 -18.98 -1.52 -5.38
CA GLY A 86 -17.93 -1.88 -4.44
C GLY A 86 -17.59 -0.80 -3.42
N TRP A 87 -16.49 -1.05 -2.72
CA TRP A 87 -15.95 -0.20 -1.68
C TRP A 87 -14.43 -0.20 -1.70
N VAL A 88 -13.84 0.86 -1.14
CA VAL A 88 -12.41 0.96 -0.87
C VAL A 88 -12.18 1.33 0.59
N ALA A 89 -11.07 0.88 1.17
CA ALA A 89 -10.73 1.22 2.55
C ALA A 89 -9.22 1.42 2.73
N TRP A 90 -8.88 2.32 3.64
CA TRP A 90 -7.53 2.52 4.16
C TRP A 90 -7.60 2.69 5.67
N GLY A 91 -6.60 2.23 6.41
CA GLY A 91 -6.57 2.45 7.85
C GLY A 91 -5.22 2.25 8.50
N VAL A 92 -5.08 2.82 9.69
CA VAL A 92 -3.89 2.71 10.54
C VAL A 92 -4.10 1.63 11.58
N ASN A 93 -3.12 0.75 11.77
CA ASN A 93 -3.13 -0.21 12.87
C ASN A 93 -2.11 0.18 13.96
N PRO A 94 -2.55 0.71 15.11
CA PRO A 94 -1.65 1.06 16.21
C PRO A 94 -1.13 -0.15 17.01
N THR A 95 -1.64 -1.35 16.76
CA THR A 95 -1.38 -2.54 17.59
C THR A 95 -0.75 -3.71 16.84
N GLY A 96 -0.49 -3.56 15.54
CA GLY A 96 0.04 -4.61 14.67
C GLY A 96 0.13 -4.16 13.22
N ASP A 97 0.25 -5.11 12.30
CA ASP A 97 0.44 -4.91 10.86
C ASP A 97 -0.71 -5.49 10.00
N GLY A 98 -1.75 -6.05 10.65
CA GLY A 98 -2.85 -6.75 10.01
C GLY A 98 -4.20 -6.04 10.14
N MET A 99 -5.28 -6.73 9.78
CA MET A 99 -6.64 -6.17 9.86
C MET A 99 -7.13 -6.00 11.30
N LYS A 100 -6.78 -6.92 12.20
CA LYS A 100 -7.18 -6.85 13.62
C LYS A 100 -6.44 -5.70 14.31
N GLY A 101 -7.19 -4.78 14.89
CA GLY A 101 -6.72 -3.57 15.55
C GLY A 101 -6.75 -2.32 14.67
N ALA A 102 -6.99 -2.47 13.36
CA ALA A 102 -6.97 -1.34 12.43
C ALA A 102 -8.14 -0.37 12.66
N GLN A 103 -7.81 0.91 12.61
CA GLN A 103 -8.72 2.05 12.63
C GLN A 103 -8.91 2.50 11.19
N THR A 104 -10.05 2.18 10.58
CA THR A 104 -10.22 2.26 9.13
C THR A 104 -11.22 3.32 8.72
N LEU A 105 -10.93 3.95 7.59
CA LEU A 105 -11.84 4.74 6.79
C LEU A 105 -12.26 3.89 5.59
N LEU A 106 -13.55 3.82 5.29
CA LEU A 106 -14.10 3.00 4.21
C LEU A 106 -15.10 3.82 3.40
N ALA A 107 -14.82 3.97 2.10
CA ALA A 107 -15.66 4.67 1.15
C ALA A 107 -16.50 3.70 0.32
N PHE A 108 -17.77 4.02 0.15
CA PHE A 108 -18.69 3.29 -0.73
C PHE A 108 -19.85 4.18 -1.17
N LYS A 109 -20.59 3.72 -2.19
CA LYS A 109 -21.77 4.45 -2.69
C LYS A 109 -23.01 4.11 -1.86
N SER A 110 -23.65 5.12 -1.27
CA SER A 110 -24.90 5.01 -0.54
C SER A 110 -25.90 6.01 -1.11
N SER A 111 -27.09 5.53 -1.50
CA SER A 111 -28.16 6.38 -2.06
C SER A 111 -27.72 7.32 -3.19
N GLY A 112 -26.80 6.86 -4.05
CA GLY A 112 -26.33 7.59 -5.22
C GLY A 112 -25.09 8.47 -5.00
N ALA A 113 -24.66 8.71 -3.76
CA ALA A 113 -23.47 9.47 -3.43
C ALA A 113 -22.42 8.60 -2.74
N TYR A 114 -21.13 8.94 -2.87
CA TYR A 114 -20.09 8.30 -2.07
C TYR A 114 -20.12 8.86 -0.65
N VAL A 115 -20.02 7.96 0.33
CA VAL A 115 -19.95 8.27 1.76
C VAL A 115 -18.74 7.55 2.36
N VAL A 116 -18.29 8.04 3.52
CA VAL A 116 -17.19 7.43 4.27
C VAL A 116 -17.70 7.02 5.64
N ASN A 117 -17.54 5.74 5.98
CA ASN A 117 -17.73 5.23 7.33
C ASN A 117 -16.38 4.93 7.96
N THR A 118 -16.31 5.04 9.28
CA THR A 118 -15.19 4.61 10.11
C THR A 118 -15.46 3.24 10.71
N TYR A 119 -14.42 2.41 10.86
CA TYR A 119 -14.54 1.14 11.56
C TYR A 119 -13.32 0.82 12.44
N ASN A 120 -13.57 0.51 13.72
CA ASN A 120 -12.60 -0.14 14.58
C ASN A 120 -12.67 -1.67 14.40
N LEU A 121 -11.67 -2.22 13.70
CA LEU A 121 -11.64 -3.64 13.34
C LEU A 121 -11.09 -4.50 14.46
N THR A 122 -11.94 -4.99 15.35
CA THR A 122 -11.49 -5.83 16.50
C THR A 122 -11.23 -7.30 16.15
N GLY A 123 -11.46 -7.70 14.89
CA GLY A 123 -11.22 -9.05 14.37
C GLY A 123 -11.78 -9.25 12.96
N TYR A 124 -12.02 -10.51 12.57
CA TYR A 124 -12.46 -10.91 11.23
C TYR A 124 -13.99 -11.08 11.12
N ARG A 125 -14.75 -10.19 11.75
CA ARG A 125 -16.22 -10.26 11.78
C ARG A 125 -16.83 -9.38 10.68
N PRO A 126 -18.04 -9.70 10.21
CA PRO A 126 -18.78 -8.80 9.32
C PRO A 126 -18.93 -7.41 9.94
N LEU A 127 -18.86 -6.37 9.11
CA LEU A 127 -19.09 -5.00 9.53
C LEU A 127 -20.58 -4.74 9.81
N SER A 128 -20.86 -3.72 10.61
CA SER A 128 -22.21 -3.15 10.74
C SER A 128 -22.51 -2.20 9.59
N ALA A 129 -23.79 -1.91 9.35
CA ALA A 129 -24.20 -0.86 8.41
C ALA A 129 -23.86 0.55 8.96
N ALA A 130 -23.84 0.69 10.28
CA ALA A 130 -23.45 1.92 10.95
C ALA A 130 -21.93 2.02 11.09
N SER A 131 -21.42 3.24 10.99
CA SER A 131 -20.05 3.61 11.36
C SER A 131 -19.78 3.26 12.83
N THR A 132 -18.54 2.89 13.17
CA THR A 132 -18.11 2.71 14.56
C THR A 132 -17.04 3.73 14.95
N PRO A 133 -17.02 4.18 16.21
CA PRO A 133 -15.96 5.06 16.68
C PRO A 133 -14.59 4.41 16.51
N ILE A 134 -13.62 5.21 16.09
CA ILE A 134 -12.21 4.82 15.97
C ILE A 134 -11.37 5.64 16.95
N THR A 135 -10.20 5.11 17.30
CA THR A 135 -9.31 5.74 18.30
C THR A 135 -8.73 7.08 17.83
N PHE A 136 -8.51 7.24 16.52
CA PHE A 136 -8.04 8.48 15.94
C PHE A 136 -9.25 9.29 15.50
N GLU A 137 -9.47 10.46 16.12
CA GLU A 137 -10.50 11.39 15.68
C GLU A 137 -10.33 11.66 14.19
N ALA A 138 -11.42 11.54 13.44
CA ALA A 138 -11.42 11.62 11.98
C ALA A 138 -12.35 12.73 11.50
N THR A 139 -11.79 13.68 10.76
CA THR A 139 -12.50 14.84 10.22
C THR A 139 -12.31 14.93 8.72
N GLU A 140 -13.01 15.88 8.08
CA GLU A 140 -12.90 16.14 6.62
C GLU A 140 -13.14 14.90 5.73
N LEU A 141 -13.94 13.96 6.26
CA LEU A 141 -14.29 12.71 5.60
C LEU A 141 -15.15 12.98 4.38
N ALA A 142 -14.67 12.54 3.22
CA ALA A 142 -15.40 12.64 1.97
C ALA A 142 -14.92 11.55 1.02
N ALA A 143 -15.70 11.27 -0.02
CA ALA A 143 -15.29 10.39 -1.09
C ALA A 143 -15.97 10.78 -2.40
N ASP A 144 -15.33 10.48 -3.52
CA ASP A 144 -15.88 10.69 -4.85
C ASP A 144 -15.34 9.67 -5.86
N GLU A 145 -15.80 9.79 -7.11
CA GLU A 145 -15.30 9.00 -8.22
C GLU A 145 -14.16 9.75 -8.92
N GLY A 146 -13.01 9.11 -9.02
CA GLY A 146 -11.86 9.58 -9.76
C GLY A 146 -11.79 8.99 -11.18
N ALA A 147 -10.67 9.21 -11.84
CA ALA A 147 -10.45 8.69 -13.18
C ALA A 147 -10.45 7.15 -13.21
N HIS A 148 -10.79 6.57 -14.36
CA HIS A 148 -10.74 5.12 -14.61
C HIS A 148 -11.60 4.27 -13.65
N GLY A 149 -12.61 4.87 -13.03
CA GLY A 149 -13.49 4.21 -12.06
C GLY A 149 -12.84 3.93 -10.72
N LYS A 150 -11.75 4.64 -10.39
CA LYS A 150 -11.22 4.68 -9.03
C LYS A 150 -12.22 5.38 -8.12
N VAL A 151 -12.32 4.90 -6.89
CA VAL A 151 -12.97 5.63 -5.80
C VAL A 151 -11.86 6.32 -5.02
N ARG A 152 -12.04 7.60 -4.73
CA ARG A 152 -11.12 8.37 -3.88
C ARG A 152 -11.77 8.59 -2.53
N LEU A 153 -11.02 8.30 -1.49
CA LEU A 153 -11.39 8.38 -0.09
C LEU A 153 -10.50 9.44 0.56
N TYR A 154 -11.11 10.38 1.28
CA TYR A 154 -10.43 11.47 1.95
C TYR A 154 -10.68 11.45 3.44
N GLY A 155 -9.71 11.95 4.21
CA GLY A 155 -9.88 12.21 5.62
C GLY A 155 -8.67 12.84 6.27
N THR A 156 -8.87 13.36 7.47
CA THR A 156 -7.82 13.83 8.36
C THR A 156 -7.91 13.07 9.67
N LEU A 157 -6.83 12.41 10.07
CA LEU A 157 -6.72 11.67 11.32
C LEU A 157 -5.87 12.44 12.33
N GLN A 158 -6.39 12.62 13.54
CA GLN A 158 -5.62 13.09 14.68
C GLN A 158 -4.83 11.92 15.28
N LEU A 159 -3.52 11.93 15.07
CA LEU A 159 -2.61 10.93 15.59
C LEU A 159 -2.08 11.33 16.98
N PRO A 160 -1.58 10.37 17.78
CA PRO A 160 -0.80 10.65 18.97
C PRO A 160 0.43 11.50 18.64
N LYS A 161 0.81 12.37 19.59
CA LYS A 161 1.98 13.24 19.42
C LYS A 161 3.27 12.45 19.28
N GLY A 162 4.15 12.92 18.41
CA GLY A 162 5.49 12.34 18.22
C GLY A 162 5.54 11.08 17.36
N MET A 163 4.46 10.76 16.63
CA MET A 163 4.47 9.66 15.66
C MET A 163 5.30 10.05 14.44
N GLU A 164 6.29 9.22 14.11
CA GLU A 164 7.15 9.36 12.92
C GLU A 164 6.76 8.39 11.80
N ALA A 165 6.13 7.26 12.15
CA ALA A 165 5.66 6.25 11.21
C ALA A 165 4.44 5.53 11.77
N VAL A 166 3.63 4.92 10.89
CA VAL A 166 2.48 4.09 11.23
C VAL A 166 2.40 2.84 10.38
N ASN A 167 1.90 1.75 10.95
CA ASN A 167 1.47 0.62 10.14
C ASN A 167 0.12 0.94 9.52
N HIS A 168 -0.01 0.70 8.22
CA HIS A 168 -1.26 0.88 7.50
C HIS A 168 -1.66 -0.37 6.72
N ILE A 169 -2.95 -0.44 6.39
CA ILE A 169 -3.54 -1.46 5.53
C ILE A 169 -4.48 -0.80 4.54
N TRP A 170 -4.68 -1.44 3.40
CA TRP A 170 -5.68 -1.01 2.41
C TRP A 170 -6.43 -2.20 1.85
N GLN A 171 -7.66 -1.97 1.40
CA GLN A 171 -8.47 -3.01 0.78
C GLN A 171 -9.44 -2.46 -0.26
N VAL A 172 -9.88 -3.36 -1.14
CA VAL A 172 -10.98 -3.15 -2.06
C VAL A 172 -11.97 -4.32 -1.95
N GLY A 173 -13.25 -4.05 -2.14
CA GLY A 173 -14.28 -5.08 -2.18
C GLY A 173 -15.35 -4.79 -3.23
N SER A 174 -15.99 -5.85 -3.74
CA SER A 174 -16.85 -5.77 -4.92
C SER A 174 -18.31 -5.40 -4.62
N THR A 175 -18.72 -5.42 -3.36
CA THR A 175 -20.14 -5.34 -3.02
C THR A 175 -20.38 -4.69 -1.67
N VAL A 176 -21.37 -3.80 -1.64
CA VAL A 176 -22.05 -3.34 -0.43
C VAL A 176 -23.51 -3.80 -0.50
N ALA A 177 -23.98 -4.52 0.52
CA ALA A 177 -25.35 -5.01 0.60
C ALA A 177 -26.06 -4.38 1.80
N ASN A 178 -27.17 -3.68 1.57
CA ASN A 178 -27.95 -3.00 2.62
C ASN A 178 -27.09 -2.07 3.51
N GLY A 179 -26.15 -1.34 2.90
CA GLY A 179 -25.21 -0.46 3.61
C GLY A 179 -24.08 -1.18 4.34
N VAL A 180 -23.98 -2.51 4.22
CA VAL A 180 -22.90 -3.32 4.82
C VAL A 180 -21.87 -3.70 3.76
N PRO A 181 -20.60 -3.25 3.88
CA PRO A 181 -19.53 -3.72 3.02
C PRO A 181 -19.32 -5.23 3.19
N ALA A 182 -19.38 -5.98 2.09
CA ALA A 182 -19.06 -7.40 2.10
C ALA A 182 -17.55 -7.61 2.30
N LYS A 183 -17.15 -8.83 2.70
CA LYS A 183 -15.73 -9.18 2.84
C LYS A 183 -14.96 -8.93 1.54
N HIS A 184 -13.72 -8.45 1.66
CA HIS A 184 -12.79 -8.38 0.53
C HIS A 184 -12.36 -9.78 0.08
N ALA A 185 -11.71 -9.87 -1.07
CA ALA A 185 -11.11 -11.11 -1.56
C ALA A 185 -9.87 -11.50 -0.72
N PHE A 186 -9.49 -12.77 -0.77
CA PHE A 186 -8.28 -13.29 -0.10
C PHE A 186 -7.17 -13.63 -1.11
N ALA A 187 -7.13 -12.93 -2.25
CA ALA A 187 -6.03 -13.09 -3.19
C ALA A 187 -4.72 -12.59 -2.57
N GLN A 188 -3.59 -13.00 -3.14
CA GLN A 188 -2.26 -12.62 -2.65
C GLN A 188 -2.13 -11.10 -2.48
N GLU A 189 -2.56 -10.34 -3.48
CA GLU A 189 -2.56 -8.87 -3.45
C GLU A 189 -3.34 -8.29 -2.26
N ASN A 190 -4.46 -8.92 -1.85
CA ASN A 190 -5.23 -8.49 -0.68
C ASN A 190 -4.50 -8.83 0.63
N LEU A 191 -3.85 -9.99 0.70
CA LEU A 191 -3.13 -10.41 1.91
C LEU A 191 -1.86 -9.59 2.13
N GLU A 192 -1.27 -9.09 1.04
CA GLU A 192 -0.09 -8.23 1.01
C GLU A 192 -0.42 -6.74 1.12
N ALA A 193 -1.70 -6.35 1.15
CA ALA A 193 -2.15 -4.96 1.23
C ALA A 193 -1.96 -4.34 2.64
N LYS A 194 -0.70 -4.27 3.06
CA LYS A 194 -0.20 -3.75 4.33
C LYS A 194 1.20 -3.15 4.14
N GLY A 195 1.57 -2.20 4.97
CA GLY A 195 2.88 -1.55 4.90
C GLY A 195 3.17 -0.63 6.07
N SER A 196 4.33 0.03 6.01
CA SER A 196 4.72 1.07 6.95
C SER A 196 4.76 2.42 6.24
N LEU A 197 3.99 3.38 6.75
CA LEU A 197 3.92 4.74 6.26
C LEU A 197 4.78 5.64 7.14
N VAL A 198 5.87 6.16 6.57
CA VAL A 198 6.70 7.18 7.22
C VAL A 198 6.01 8.54 7.10
N LEU A 199 5.73 9.18 8.23
CA LEU A 199 5.00 10.45 8.32
C LEU A 199 5.94 11.66 8.22
N THR A 200 7.18 11.53 8.68
CA THR A 200 8.17 12.61 8.73
C THR A 200 9.47 12.22 8.04
N GLY A 201 9.90 12.99 7.03
CA GLY A 201 11.18 12.79 6.34
C GLY A 201 11.14 13.21 4.87
N ALA A 202 12.26 13.71 4.34
CA ALA A 202 12.38 14.03 2.91
C ALA A 202 12.47 12.72 2.11
N GLY A 203 11.39 12.37 1.41
CA GLY A 203 11.29 11.16 0.61
C GLY A 203 10.68 10.01 1.41
N ALA A 204 9.35 10.00 1.52
CA ALA A 204 8.65 8.83 2.02
C ALA A 204 8.63 7.76 0.93
N THR A 205 9.69 6.96 0.87
CA THR A 205 9.63 5.64 0.25
C THR A 205 8.99 4.70 1.26
N GLU A 206 7.85 4.10 0.89
CA GLU A 206 7.22 3.04 1.67
C GLU A 206 8.24 1.91 1.87
N ALA A 207 8.62 1.65 3.12
CA ALA A 207 9.51 0.56 3.45
C ALA A 207 8.70 -0.74 3.43
N ALA A 208 9.09 -1.68 2.55
CA ALA A 208 8.53 -3.02 2.56
C ALA A 208 8.68 -3.65 3.97
N PRO A 209 7.70 -4.42 4.46
CA PRO A 209 7.78 -5.07 5.76
C PRO A 209 9.01 -5.99 5.80
N ALA A 210 9.78 -5.92 6.88
CA ALA A 210 10.93 -6.78 7.08
C ALA A 210 10.51 -8.26 7.10
N PRO A 211 11.22 -9.17 6.42
CA PRO A 211 10.90 -10.58 6.45
C PRO A 211 11.07 -11.12 7.88
N VAL A 212 10.02 -11.77 8.39
CA VAL A 212 10.06 -12.51 9.64
C VAL A 212 10.89 -13.77 9.41
N PHE A 213 12.13 -13.80 9.93
CA PHE A 213 12.92 -15.01 10.01
C PHE A 213 12.33 -15.93 11.09
N ILE A 214 11.57 -16.95 10.68
CA ILE A 214 11.24 -18.07 11.56
C ILE A 214 12.49 -18.94 11.67
N SER A 215 13.23 -18.81 12.77
CA SER A 215 14.26 -19.77 13.15
C SER A 215 13.58 -21.12 13.44
N HIS A 216 13.93 -22.14 12.65
CA HIS A 216 13.43 -23.52 12.75
C HIS A 216 14.08 -24.30 13.89
N ASP A 217 14.19 -23.70 15.08
CA ASP A 217 14.73 -24.39 16.26
C ASP A 217 13.62 -24.64 17.28
N TYR A 218 12.73 -25.59 16.98
CA TYR A 218 12.06 -26.41 18.01
C TYR A 218 11.42 -27.67 17.39
N LEU A 219 12.24 -28.72 17.25
CA LEU A 219 11.79 -30.11 17.28
C LEU A 219 12.78 -30.88 18.15
N ASP A 220 12.45 -30.99 19.44
CA ASP A 220 12.74 -32.14 20.30
C ASP A 220 11.50 -32.36 21.19
#